data_AF-A0A4Y2WC05-F1
#
_entry.id   AF-A0A4Y2WC05-F1
#
_cell.length_a   1.000
_cell.length_b   1.000
_cell.length_c   1.000
_cell.angle_alpha   90.00
_cell.angle_beta   90.00
_cell.angle_gamma   90.00
#
_symmetry.space_group_name_H-M   'P 1'
#
loop_
_entity.id
_entity.type
_entity.pdbx_description
1 polymer ?
#
loop_
_entity_poly.entity_id
_entity_poly.type
_entity_poly.pdbx_seq_one_letter_code
_entity_poly.pdbx_strand_id
1 'polypeptide(L)'
;MTSKYPTTIRIREEHNHELNTAKTLKHRDLSDDIKLKFIKLFRRGHSVASALKCHKTDLMLQYGDQYYVIAADGKYLPTYSVVNNLFKREFHMEYGQYSEGEILQSLN
;
A
#
# COMPACT_ATOMS: atom_id res chain seq x y z
N MET A 1 -21.30 -13.06 42.43
CA MET A 1 -20.40 -14.21 42.16
C MET A 1 -19.28 -13.71 41.26
N THR A 2 -18.08 -13.54 41.81
CA THR A 2 -16.89 -13.04 41.09
C THR A 2 -15.97 -14.23 40.79
N SER A 3 -15.61 -14.44 39.52
CA SER A 3 -14.78 -15.57 39.08
C SER A 3 -13.44 -15.59 39.81
N LYS A 4 -13.06 -16.76 40.34
CA LYS A 4 -11.90 -16.99 41.21
C LYS A 4 -10.54 -16.77 40.52
N TYR A 5 -10.51 -16.72 39.19
CA TYR A 5 -9.29 -16.43 38.42
C TYR A 5 -9.63 -15.60 37.18
N PRO A 6 -9.37 -14.28 37.17
CA PRO A 6 -9.44 -13.52 35.93
C PRO A 6 -8.25 -13.90 35.05
N THR A 7 -8.50 -14.58 33.92
CA THR A 7 -7.47 -14.80 32.90
C THR A 7 -6.93 -13.43 32.47
N THR A 8 -5.66 -13.17 32.76
CA THR A 8 -4.98 -11.92 32.40
C THR A 8 -4.04 -12.20 31.24
N ILE A 9 -4.37 -11.67 30.06
CA ILE A 9 -3.50 -11.73 28.88
C ILE A 9 -2.60 -10.50 28.90
N ARG A 10 -1.27 -10.69 28.90
CA ARG A 10 -0.29 -9.61 28.81
C ARG A 10 0.59 -9.79 27.58
N ILE A 11 0.37 -8.95 26.58
CA ILE A 11 1.19 -8.87 25.37
C ILE A 11 2.39 -7.98 25.69
N ARG A 12 3.61 -8.45 25.41
CA ARG A 12 4.86 -7.73 25.76
C ARG A 12 5.54 -7.04 24.58
N GLU A 13 5.03 -7.23 23.36
CA GLU A 13 5.59 -6.65 22.11
C GLU A 13 7.11 -6.86 21.93
N GLU A 14 7.67 -7.88 22.58
CA GLU A 14 9.08 -8.24 22.49
C GLU A 14 9.29 -9.18 21.30
N HIS A 15 10.05 -8.72 20.31
CA HIS A 15 10.40 -9.51 19.12
C HIS A 15 11.81 -10.09 19.26
N ASN A 16 11.96 -11.36 18.89
CA ASN A 16 13.25 -12.05 18.85
C ASN A 16 14.03 -11.81 17.55
N HIS A 17 13.60 -10.85 16.74
CA HIS A 17 14.20 -10.51 15.45
C HIS A 17 14.07 -9.01 15.17
N GLU A 18 14.97 -8.49 14.33
CA GLU A 18 14.97 -7.09 13.94
C GLU A 18 13.76 -6.76 13.05
N LEU A 19 12.95 -5.81 13.51
CA LEU A 19 11.78 -5.30 12.76
C LEU A 19 12.16 -4.28 11.68
N ASN A 20 13.33 -3.64 11.80
CA ASN A 20 13.78 -2.58 10.89
C ASN A 20 14.60 -3.11 9.71
N THR A 21 14.43 -4.37 9.33
CA THR A 21 15.08 -4.94 8.15
C THR A 21 14.22 -4.71 6.91
N ALA A 22 14.85 -4.53 5.74
CA ALA A 22 14.14 -4.39 4.46
C ALA A 22 13.14 -5.53 4.21
N LYS A 23 13.43 -6.75 4.68
CA LYS A 23 12.56 -7.92 4.56
C LYS A 23 11.24 -7.75 5.32
N THR A 24 11.25 -7.05 6.45
CA THR A 24 10.06 -6.75 7.25
C THR A 24 9.39 -5.48 6.72
N LEU A 25 10.16 -4.43 6.44
CA LEU A 25 9.64 -3.13 6.00
C LEU A 25 8.93 -3.19 4.64
N LYS A 26 9.30 -4.09 3.73
CA LYS A 26 8.61 -4.26 2.44
C LYS A 26 7.12 -4.59 2.56
N HIS A 27 6.71 -5.17 3.70
CA HIS A 27 5.34 -5.57 3.98
C HIS A 27 4.59 -4.54 4.83
N ARG A 28 5.23 -3.42 5.18
CA ARG A 28 4.61 -2.36 5.96
C ARG A 28 3.46 -1.74 5.16
N ASP A 29 2.42 -1.36 5.88
CA ASP A 29 1.27 -0.70 5.28
C ASP A 29 1.65 0.60 4.58
N LEU A 30 0.98 0.82 3.45
CA LEU A 30 1.14 2.03 2.65
C LEU A 30 0.72 3.26 3.46
N SER A 31 1.51 4.34 3.37
CA SER A 31 1.12 5.62 3.98
C SER A 31 -0.15 6.18 3.33
N ASP A 32 -0.94 6.92 4.11
CA ASP A 32 -2.20 7.48 3.63
C ASP A 32 -2.00 8.53 2.53
N ASP A 33 -0.90 9.29 2.59
CA ASP A 33 -0.53 10.24 1.53
C ASP A 33 -0.29 9.54 0.18
N ILE A 34 0.41 8.40 0.21
CA ILE A 34 0.70 7.64 -1.01
C ILE A 34 -0.55 6.91 -1.49
N LYS A 35 -1.40 6.40 -0.60
CA LYS A 35 -2.73 5.87 -0.98
C LYS A 35 -3.52 6.95 -1.72
N LEU A 36 -3.61 8.16 -1.18
CA LEU A 36 -4.33 9.27 -1.80
C LEU A 36 -3.72 9.66 -3.15
N LYS A 37 -2.39 9.65 -3.28
CA LYS A 37 -1.70 9.86 -4.56
C LYS A 37 -2.10 8.82 -5.61
N PHE A 38 -2.13 7.55 -5.26
CA PHE A 38 -2.57 6.49 -6.17
C PHE A 38 -4.03 6.63 -6.57
N ILE A 39 -4.93 6.91 -5.63
CA ILE A 39 -6.36 7.15 -5.93
C ILE A 39 -6.52 8.30 -6.93
N LYS A 40 -5.79 9.41 -6.73
CA LYS A 40 -5.79 10.53 -7.69
C LYS A 40 -5.29 10.14 -9.07
N LEU A 41 -4.29 9.27 -9.18
CA LEU A 41 -3.79 8.77 -10.47
C LEU A 41 -4.85 7.90 -11.15
N PHE A 42 -5.51 7.01 -10.41
CA PHE A 42 -6.53 6.15 -11.00
C PHE A 42 -7.72 6.95 -11.53
N ARG A 43 -8.19 7.95 -10.79
CA ARG A 43 -9.27 8.85 -11.21
C ARG A 43 -8.90 9.70 -12.44
N ARG A 44 -7.62 9.77 -12.81
CA ARG A 44 -7.12 10.39 -14.05
C ARG A 44 -6.95 9.37 -15.19
N GLY A 45 -7.44 8.15 -15.04
CA GLY A 45 -7.34 7.10 -16.05
C GLY A 45 -6.02 6.33 -16.06
N HIS A 46 -5.19 6.42 -15.02
CA HIS A 46 -4.00 5.58 -14.94
C HIS A 46 -4.35 4.15 -14.51
N SER A 47 -3.84 3.16 -15.26
CA SER A 47 -3.77 1.77 -14.80
C SER A 47 -2.85 1.62 -13.59
N VAL A 48 -3.01 0.52 -12.84
CA VAL A 48 -2.16 0.12 -11.71
C VAL A 48 -0.69 0.15 -12.11
N ALA A 49 -0.35 -0.43 -13.28
CA ALA A 49 1.01 -0.45 -13.80
C ALA A 49 1.53 0.97 -14.14
N SER A 50 0.70 1.79 -14.80
CA SER A 50 1.05 3.17 -15.16
C SER A 50 1.24 4.05 -13.93
N ALA A 51 0.33 3.96 -12.97
CA ALA A 51 0.38 4.69 -11.70
C ALA A 51 1.62 4.31 -10.88
N LEU A 52 1.97 3.02 -10.81
CA LEU A 52 3.19 2.56 -10.17
C LEU A 52 4.44 3.09 -10.85
N LYS A 53 4.47 3.09 -12.18
CA LYS A 53 5.59 3.64 -12.95
C LYS A 53 5.76 5.13 -12.66
N CYS A 54 4.68 5.90 -12.70
CA CYS A 54 4.68 7.32 -12.36
C CYS A 54 5.20 7.56 -10.93
N HIS A 55 4.68 6.81 -9.95
CA HIS A 55 5.10 6.94 -8.57
C HIS A 55 6.59 6.60 -8.35
N LYS A 56 7.11 5.56 -9.03
CA LYS A 56 8.54 5.22 -9.00
C LYS A 56 9.41 6.33 -9.57
N THR A 57 9.02 6.89 -10.72
CA THR A 57 9.75 8.02 -11.32
C THR A 57 9.79 9.21 -10.36
N ASP A 58 8.67 9.55 -9.72
CA ASP A 58 8.61 10.66 -8.76
C ASP A 58 9.52 10.40 -7.55
N LEU A 59 9.53 9.17 -7.01
CA LEU A 59 10.42 8.79 -5.91
C LEU A 59 11.90 8.88 -6.33
N MET A 60 12.24 8.45 -7.54
CA MET A 60 13.61 8.56 -8.05
C MET A 60 14.04 10.02 -8.18
N LEU A 61 13.16 10.89 -8.69
CA LEU A 61 13.45 12.33 -8.80
C LEU A 61 13.58 13.01 -7.42
N GLN A 62 12.76 12.60 -6.45
CA GLN A 62 12.75 13.21 -5.11
C GLN A 62 13.97 12.80 -4.27
N TYR A 63 14.38 11.53 -4.33
CA TYR A 63 15.39 10.97 -3.42
C TYR A 63 16.74 10.70 -4.08
N GLY A 64 16.83 10.75 -5.42
CA GLY A 64 18.07 10.52 -6.16
C GLY A 64 18.77 9.23 -5.73
N ASP A 65 19.99 9.36 -5.24
CA ASP A 65 20.82 8.23 -4.78
C ASP A 65 20.20 7.45 -3.61
N GLN A 66 19.36 8.10 -2.79
CA GLN A 66 18.67 7.45 -1.68
C GLN A 66 17.43 6.65 -2.10
N TYR A 67 17.07 6.68 -3.38
CA TYR A 67 15.89 5.99 -3.91
C TYR A 67 15.83 4.52 -3.47
N TYR A 68 16.92 3.77 -3.59
CA TYR A 68 16.93 2.33 -3.31
C TYR A 68 16.62 2.00 -1.84
N VAL A 69 17.00 2.88 -0.91
CA VAL A 69 16.71 2.71 0.51
C VAL A 69 15.23 2.96 0.78
N ILE A 70 14.68 4.04 0.23
CA ILE A 70 13.25 4.39 0.37
C ILE A 70 12.36 3.36 -0.33
N ALA A 71 12.75 2.90 -1.51
CA ALA A 71 12.02 1.92 -2.31
C ALA A 71 11.94 0.52 -1.68
N ALA A 72 12.80 0.21 -0.69
CA ALA A 72 12.77 -1.06 0.02
C ALA A 72 11.66 -1.13 1.10
N ASP A 73 11.07 0.01 1.46
CA ASP A 73 10.02 0.13 2.48
C ASP A 73 8.64 0.22 1.83
N GLY A 74 7.76 -0.73 2.16
CA GLY A 74 6.41 -0.84 1.62
C GLY A 74 5.51 0.36 1.94
N LYS A 75 5.84 1.13 2.98
CA LYS A 75 5.15 2.40 3.29
C LYS A 75 5.34 3.44 2.21
N TYR A 76 6.50 3.42 1.52
CA TYR A 76 6.84 4.38 0.48
C TYR A 76 6.65 3.80 -0.92
N LEU A 77 7.14 2.58 -1.18
CA LEU A 77 6.96 1.92 -2.46
C LEU A 77 6.18 0.62 -2.31
N PRO A 78 4.86 0.62 -2.60
CA PRO A 78 4.06 -0.59 -2.51
C PRO A 78 4.36 -1.56 -3.66
N THR A 79 4.03 -2.83 -3.44
CA THR A 79 4.04 -3.85 -4.49
C THR A 79 2.84 -3.70 -5.42
N TYR A 80 2.91 -4.31 -6.61
CA TYR A 80 1.79 -4.35 -7.56
C TYR A 80 0.50 -4.87 -6.92
N SER A 81 0.59 -5.97 -6.15
CA SER A 81 -0.57 -6.58 -5.49
C SER A 81 -1.28 -5.60 -4.55
N VAL A 82 -0.52 -4.85 -3.76
CA VAL A 82 -1.07 -3.84 -2.84
C VAL A 82 -1.80 -2.74 -3.61
N VAL A 83 -1.19 -2.22 -4.67
CA VAL A 83 -1.80 -1.15 -5.49
C VAL A 83 -3.02 -1.65 -6.27
N ASN A 84 -2.99 -2.88 -6.77
CA ASN A 84 -4.13 -3.52 -7.43
C ASN A 84 -5.31 -3.73 -6.46
N ASN A 85 -5.04 -4.16 -5.23
CA ASN A 85 -6.06 -4.29 -4.20
C ASN A 85 -6.64 -2.92 -3.81
N LEU A 86 -5.81 -1.87 -3.77
CA LEU A 86 -6.27 -0.50 -3.55
C LEU A 86 -7.18 -0.03 -4.70
N PHE A 87 -6.77 -0.23 -5.95
CA PHE A 87 -7.57 0.08 -7.14
C PHE A 87 -8.92 -0.62 -7.09
N LYS A 88 -8.91 -1.95 -6.91
CA LYS A 88 -10.14 -2.73 -6.77
C LYS A 88 -11.00 -2.19 -5.64
N ARG A 89 -10.47 -1.94 -4.45
CA ARG A 89 -11.29 -1.42 -3.34
C ARG A 89 -11.94 -0.08 -3.66
N GLU A 90 -11.22 0.83 -4.30
CA GLU A 90 -11.74 2.15 -4.67
C GLU A 90 -12.88 2.04 -5.70
N PHE A 91 -12.68 1.23 -6.75
CA PHE A 91 -13.62 1.16 -7.88
C PHE A 91 -14.63 0.01 -7.81
N HIS A 92 -14.44 -0.97 -6.93
CA HIS A 92 -15.39 -2.08 -6.74
C HIS A 92 -16.71 -1.57 -6.14
N MET A 93 -16.67 -0.53 -5.30
CA MET A 93 -17.88 0.09 -4.79
C MET A 93 -18.66 0.87 -5.87
N GLU A 94 -17.97 1.35 -6.90
CA GLU A 94 -18.55 2.24 -7.91
C GLU A 94 -18.95 1.48 -9.18
N TYR A 95 -18.20 0.45 -9.57
CA TYR A 95 -18.38 -0.28 -10.81
C TYR A 95 -18.74 -1.78 -10.60
N GLY A 96 -18.40 -2.42 -9.48
CA GLY A 96 -18.69 -3.85 -9.28
C GLY A 96 -17.63 -4.81 -9.86
N GLN A 97 -18.00 -5.78 -10.71
CA GLN A 97 -17.10 -6.83 -11.23
C GLN A 97 -16.41 -6.51 -12.57
N TYR A 98 -16.22 -5.23 -12.91
CA TYR A 98 -15.50 -4.86 -14.13
C TYR A 98 -13.99 -5.13 -13.99
N SER A 99 -13.37 -5.53 -15.09
CA SER A 99 -11.92 -5.59 -15.23
C SER A 99 -11.31 -4.19 -15.22
N GLU A 100 -10.02 -4.10 -14.93
CA GLU A 100 -9.28 -2.83 -14.91
C GLU A 100 -9.43 -2.06 -16.23
N GLY A 101 -9.38 -2.75 -17.38
CA GLY A 101 -9.55 -2.13 -18.69
C GLY A 101 -10.93 -1.50 -18.89
N GLU A 102 -11.98 -2.18 -18.43
CA GLU A 102 -13.36 -1.69 -18.54
C GLU A 102 -13.61 -0.47 -17.64
N ILE A 103 -13.04 -0.46 -16.43
CA ILE A 103 -13.12 0.68 -15.51
C ILE A 103 -12.37 1.88 -16.09
N LEU A 104 -11.18 1.68 -16.67
CA LEU A 104 -10.43 2.78 -17.27
C LEU A 104 -11.14 3.37 -18.49
N GLN A 105 -11.88 2.54 -19.24
CA GLN A 105 -12.66 3.00 -20.39
C GLN A 105 -13.90 3.80 -19.97
N SER A 106 -14.50 3.53 -18.81
CA SER A 106 -15.67 4.28 -18.30
C SER A 106 -15.30 5.61 -17.62
N LEU A 107 -14.01 5.87 -17.39
CA LEU A 107 -13.48 7.11 -16.82
C LEU A 107 -13.12 8.18 -17.88
N ASN A 108 -13.20 7.83 -19.17
CA ASN A 108 -12.97 8.72 -20.32
C ASN A 108 -14.29 9.24 -20.91
#